data_AF-A0A833A237-F1
#
_entry.id   AF-A0A833A237-F1
#
_cell.length_a   1.000
_cell.length_b   1.000
_cell.length_c   1.000
_cell.angle_alpha   90.00
_cell.angle_beta   90.00
_cell.angle_gamma   90.00
#
_symmetry.space_group_name_H-M   'P 1'
#
loop_
_entity.id
_entity.type
_entity.pdbx_description
1 polymer ?
#
loop_
_entity_poly.entity_id
_entity_poly.type
_entity_poly.pdbx_seq_one_letter_code
_entity_poly.pdbx_strand_id
1 'polypeptide(L)'
;MPLIGVVIVNVIIALILFLVAFRTYKSYKLRIFKNAWLIITIGSVLWLIGTLLLLVGEVGVIHTALFTIFIILLTIALYLLSKVGETLGV
;
A
#
# COMPACT_ATOMS: atom_id res chain seq x y z
N MET A 1 -19.67 10.02 -12.43
CA MET A 1 -19.12 8.65 -12.51
C MET A 1 -17.61 8.75 -12.63
N PRO A 2 -16.82 7.97 -11.85
CA PRO A 2 -15.38 7.97 -12.02
C PRO A 2 -15.03 7.49 -13.44
N LEU A 3 -14.01 8.10 -14.05
CA LEU A 3 -13.49 7.64 -15.33
C LEU A 3 -13.00 6.20 -15.15
N ILE A 4 -13.69 5.24 -15.76
CA ILE A 4 -13.40 3.80 -15.62
C ILE A 4 -11.92 3.50 -15.89
N GLY A 5 -11.32 4.17 -16.88
CA GLY A 5 -9.89 4.06 -17.16
C GLY A 5 -8.99 4.42 -15.97
N VAL A 6 -9.33 5.47 -15.21
CA VAL A 6 -8.56 5.89 -14.01
C VAL A 6 -8.69 4.83 -12.91
N VAL A 7 -9.86 4.23 -12.74
CA VAL A 7 -10.06 3.17 -11.73
C VAL A 7 -9.23 1.93 -12.08
N ILE A 8 -9.23 1.50 -13.34
CA ILE A 8 -8.42 0.36 -13.80
C ILE A 8 -6.93 0.61 -13.57
N VAL A 9 -6.43 1.81 -13.89
CA VAL A 9 -5.02 2.16 -13.65
C VAL A 9 -4.68 2.09 -12.16
N ASN A 10 -5.53 2.62 -11.28
CA ASN A 10 -5.31 2.54 -9.83
C ASN A 10 -5.31 1.09 -9.32
N VAL A 11 -6.20 0.23 -9.83
CA VAL A 11 -6.20 -1.21 -9.50
C VAL A 11 -4.88 -1.88 -9.90
N ILE A 12 -4.39 -1.61 -11.11
CA ILE A 12 -3.12 -2.17 -11.59
C ILE A 12 -1.95 -1.72 -10.70
N ILE A 13 -1.88 -0.43 -10.37
CA ILE A 13 -0.82 0.11 -9.51
C ILE A 13 -0.89 -0.51 -8.11
N ALA A 14 -2.08 -0.59 -7.51
CA ALA A 14 -2.26 -1.21 -6.20
C ALA A 14 -1.88 -2.69 -6.18
N LEU A 15 -2.19 -3.45 -7.24
CA LEU A 15 -1.79 -4.85 -7.40
C LEU A 15 -0.28 -5.02 -7.53
N ILE A 16 0.37 -4.19 -8.36
CA ILE A 16 1.84 -4.21 -8.50
C ILE A 16 2.50 -3.92 -7.16
N LEU A 17 2.03 -2.89 -6.45
CA LEU A 17 2.56 -2.53 -5.14
C LEU A 17 2.38 -3.66 -4.13
N PHE A 18 1.21 -4.30 -4.10
CA PHE A 18 0.94 -5.47 -3.25
C PHE A 18 1.90 -6.62 -3.54
N LEU A 19 2.05 -7.01 -4.81
CA LEU A 19 2.91 -8.14 -5.21
C LEU A 19 4.38 -7.87 -4.87
N VAL A 20 4.87 -6.66 -5.16
CA VAL A 20 6.24 -6.25 -4.85
C VAL A 20 6.45 -6.23 -3.34
N ALA A 21 5.57 -5.60 -2.57
CA ALA A 21 5.68 -5.51 -1.12
C ALA A 21 5.63 -6.90 -0.46
N PHE A 22 4.72 -7.77 -0.91
CA PHE A 22 4.57 -9.12 -0.37
C PHE A 22 5.76 -10.02 -0.68
N ARG A 23 6.28 -9.99 -1.91
CA ARG A 23 7.50 -10.71 -2.30
C ARG A 23 8.68 -10.26 -1.43
N THR A 24 8.77 -8.95 -1.24
CA THR A 24 9.87 -8.32 -0.50
C THR A 24 9.79 -8.64 1.00
N TYR A 25 8.59 -8.63 1.57
CA TYR A 25 8.30 -9.11 2.92
C TYR A 25 8.81 -10.54 3.17
N LYS A 26 8.60 -11.46 2.20
CA LYS A 26 9.09 -12.84 2.30
C LYS A 26 10.62 -12.95 2.19
N SER A 27 11.26 -12.05 1.44
CA SER A 27 12.69 -12.12 1.13
C SER A 27 13.59 -11.63 2.27
N TYR A 28 13.18 -10.61 3.03
CA TYR A 28 14.04 -10.04 4.08
C TYR A 28 14.05 -10.88 5.36
N LYS A 29 15.25 -11.09 5.93
CA LYS A 29 15.44 -11.81 7.20
C LYS A 29 15.29 -10.91 8.43
N LEU A 30 15.66 -9.63 8.31
CA LEU A 30 15.60 -8.66 9.41
C LEU A 30 14.14 -8.30 9.72
N ARG A 31 13.76 -8.42 11.00
CA ARG A 31 12.38 -8.21 11.47
C ARG A 31 11.85 -6.81 11.14
N ILE A 32 12.69 -5.78 11.23
CA ILE A 32 12.27 -4.38 10.98
C ILE A 32 11.93 -4.17 9.50
N PHE A 33 12.75 -4.67 8.56
CA PHE A 33 12.41 -4.67 7.14
C PHE A 33 11.11 -5.43 6.87
N LYS A 34 10.94 -6.63 7.45
CA LYS A 34 9.71 -7.40 7.30
C LYS A 34 8.49 -6.59 7.75
N ASN A 35 8.56 -5.93 8.90
CA ASN A 35 7.44 -5.15 9.41
C ASN A 35 7.07 -3.99 8.46
N ALA A 36 8.06 -3.26 7.94
CA ALA A 36 7.79 -2.18 6.99
C ALA A 36 7.13 -2.69 5.70
N TRP A 37 7.65 -3.76 5.11
CA TRP A 37 7.07 -4.34 3.88
C TRP A 37 5.69 -4.98 4.12
N LEU A 38 5.45 -5.53 5.31
CA LEU A 38 4.13 -6.03 5.71
C LEU A 38 3.11 -4.89 5.80
N ILE A 39 3.50 -3.76 6.38
CA ILE A 39 2.65 -2.56 6.46
C ILE A 39 2.29 -2.06 5.06
N ILE A 40 3.26 -1.98 4.14
CA ILE A 40 2.99 -1.62 2.73
C ILE A 40 2.04 -2.63 2.08
N THR A 41 2.22 -3.92 2.35
CA THR A 41 1.35 -4.98 1.82
C THR A 41 -0.10 -4.77 2.28
N ILE A 42 -0.32 -4.55 3.58
CA ILE A 42 -1.65 -4.30 4.16
C ILE A 42 -2.25 -3.03 3.58
N GLY A 43 -1.48 -1.93 3.51
CA GLY A 43 -1.95 -0.68 2.93
C GLY A 43 -2.35 -0.82 1.46
N SER A 44 -1.59 -1.59 0.69
CA SER A 44 -1.89 -1.86 -0.73
C SER A 44 -3.21 -2.61 -0.90
N VAL A 45 -3.52 -3.55 0.00
CA VAL A 45 -4.80 -4.27 0.02
C VAL A 45 -5.96 -3.31 0.34
N LEU A 46 -5.79 -2.44 1.34
CA LEU A 46 -6.83 -1.45 1.69
C LEU A 46 -7.11 -0.50 0.53
N TRP A 47 -6.07 -0.02 -0.15
CA TRP A 47 -6.23 0.83 -1.33
C TRP A 47 -6.89 0.08 -2.49
N LEU A 48 -6.52 -1.18 -2.72
CA LEU A 48 -7.14 -2.03 -3.73
C LEU A 48 -8.65 -2.22 -3.44
N ILE A 49 -9.01 -2.56 -2.21
CA ILE A 49 -10.42 -2.68 -1.78
C ILE A 49 -11.16 -1.37 -2.02
N GLY A 50 -10.60 -0.24 -1.55
CA GLY A 50 -11.22 1.08 -1.75
C GLY A 50 -11.40 1.45 -3.21
N THR A 51 -10.49 1.02 -4.09
CA THR A 51 -10.57 1.27 -5.53
C THR A 51 -11.60 0.35 -6.20
N LEU A 52 -11.71 -0.91 -5.77
CA LEU A 52 -12.73 -1.83 -6.28
C LEU A 52 -14.15 -1.39 -5.89
N LEU A 53 -14.33 -0.80 -4.70
CA LEU A 53 -15.63 -0.26 -4.28
C LEU A 53 -16.15 0.83 -5.23
N LEU A 54 -15.26 1.64 -5.82
CA LEU A 54 -15.66 2.64 -6.83
C LEU A 54 -16.29 2.01 -8.09
N LEU A 55 -15.98 0.75 -8.41
CA LEU A 55 -16.57 0.03 -9.54
C LEU A 55 -18.01 -0.41 -9.28
N VAL A 56 -18.37 -0.59 -8.01
CA VAL A 56 -19.71 -1.05 -7.59
C VAL A 56 -20.66 0.13 -7.34
N GLY A 57 -20.19 1.37 -7.53
CA GLY A 57 -20.99 2.59 -7.32
C GLY A 57 -21.05 3.05 -5.86
N GLU A 58 -20.23 2.46 -4.98
CA GLU A 58 -20.10 2.87 -3.59
C GLU A 58 -19.46 4.27 -3.47
N VAL A 59 -19.88 5.00 -2.43
CA VAL A 59 -19.58 6.42 -2.25
C VAL A 59 -18.07 6.66 -2.13
N GLY A 60 -17.55 7.65 -2.84
CA GLY A 60 -16.13 8.05 -2.83
C GLY A 60 -15.55 8.40 -1.46
N VAL A 61 -16.37 8.52 -0.41
CA VAL A 61 -15.94 8.71 0.97
C VAL A 61 -15.18 7.47 1.50
N ILE A 62 -15.68 6.26 1.25
CA ILE A 62 -15.01 5.02 1.71
C ILE A 62 -13.68 4.86 0.97
N HIS A 63 -13.67 5.10 -0.35
CA HIS A 63 -12.45 5.11 -1.14
C HIS A 63 -11.42 6.10 -0.57
N THR A 64 -11.84 7.35 -0.33
CA THR A 64 -10.98 8.41 0.22
C THR A 64 -10.44 8.05 1.61
N ALA A 65 -11.27 7.47 2.47
CA ALA A 65 -10.86 7.02 3.80
C ALA A 65 -9.82 5.90 3.73
N LEU A 66 -10.07 4.86 2.93
CA LEU A 66 -9.13 3.76 2.73
C LEU A 66 -7.83 4.21 2.08
N PHE A 67 -7.89 5.14 1.13
CA PHE A 67 -6.70 5.76 0.53
C PHE A 67 -5.92 6.57 1.56
N THR A 68 -6.60 7.33 2.42
CA THR A 68 -5.94 8.10 3.50
C THR A 68 -5.23 7.17 4.48
N ILE A 69 -5.87 6.07 4.87
CA ILE A 69 -5.24 5.04 5.71
C ILE A 69 -4.01 4.44 5.01
N PHE A 70 -4.11 4.16 3.71
CA PHE A 70 -2.96 3.70 2.92
C PHE A 70 -1.79 4.69 2.98
N ILE A 71 -2.02 6.00 2.81
CA ILE A 71 -0.97 7.03 2.89
C ILE A 71 -0.32 7.07 4.29
N ILE A 72 -1.12 6.95 5.35
CA ILE A 72 -0.61 6.89 6.73
C ILE A 72 0.30 5.67 6.90
N LEU A 73 -0.17 4.49 6.48
CA LEU A 73 0.60 3.24 6.56
C LEU A 73 1.88 3.30 5.72
N LEU A 74 1.82 3.87 4.53
CA LEU A 74 2.98 4.08 3.66
C LEU A 74 4.02 4.98 4.35
N THR A 75 3.57 6.07 4.98
CA THR A 75 4.44 7.00 5.72
C THR A 75 5.14 6.29 6.89
N ILE A 76 4.40 5.49 7.67
CA ILE A 76 4.97 4.69 8.77
C ILE A 76 5.99 3.68 8.23
N ALA A 77 5.68 3.00 7.12
CA ALA A 77 6.60 2.04 6.54
C ALA A 77 7.89 2.69 6.04
N LEU A 78 7.80 3.85 5.39
CA LEU A 78 8.97 4.62 4.94
C LEU A 78 9.84 5.07 6.11
N TYR A 79 9.23 5.53 7.21
CA TYR A 79 9.96 5.85 8.44
C TYR A 79 10.69 4.64 9.04
N LEU A 80 10.04 3.47 9.05
CA LEU A 80 10.70 2.24 9.51
C LEU A 80 11.86 1.85 8.59
N LEU A 81 11.71 1.99 7.27
CA LEU A 81 12.79 1.71 6.32
C LEU A 81 13.96 2.69 6.48
N SER A 82 13.69 3.98 6.70
CA SER A 82 14.75 4.98 6.90
C SER A 82 15.55 4.70 8.18
N LYS A 83 14.88 4.33 9.26
CA LYS A 83 15.54 3.93 10.51
C LYS A 83 16.44 2.71 10.34
N VAL A 84 16.07 1.80 9.44
CA VAL A 84 16.94 0.67 9.11
C VAL A 84 18.15 1.10 8.29
N GLY A 85 18.01 2.03 7.34
CA GLY A 85 19.14 2.63 6.63
C GLY A 85 20.17 3.22 7.59
N GLU A 86 19.71 4.04 8.54
CA GLU A 86 20.54 4.61 9.61
C GLU A 86 21.25 3.51 10.43
N THR A 87 20.55 2.42 10.76
CA THR A 87 21.11 1.31 11.58
C THR A 87 22.12 0.47 10.80
N LEU A 88 22.01 0.40 9.48
CA LEU A 88 22.92 -0.33 8.60
C LEU A 88 24.11 0.51 8.11
N GLY A 89 24.18 1.79 8.49
CA GLY A 89 25.26 2.69 8.10
C GLY A 89 25.21 3.11 6.63
N VAL A 90 24.03 3.10 6.02
CA VAL A 90 23.76 3.61 4.66
C VAL A 90 23.13 4.98 4.74
#